data_AF-A0A972ZAX5-F1
#
_entry.id   AF-A0A972ZAX5-F1
#
_cell.length_a   1.000
_cell.length_b   1.000
_cell.length_c   1.000
_cell.angle_alpha   90.00
_cell.angle_beta   90.00
_cell.angle_gamma   90.00
#
_symmetry.space_group_name_H-M   'P 1'
#
loop_
_entity.id
_entity.type
_entity.pdbx_description
1 polymer ?
#
loop_
_entity_poly.entity_id
_entity_poly.type
_entity_poly.pdbx_seq_one_letter_code
_entity_poly.pdbx_strand_id
1 'polypeptide(L)'
;MPKDDPLQEHEATTADIHANPAQLRFDLWSRIRQTAYRLASGDGGDPAELTQIIRDALIEVEPWERYFAFPGPAAVERIRLRLESKDYAALSAETERLDRLLSELGDGAASLAEALDFGGRTDDLIKVARLRLHFRFSFVTR
;
A
#
# COMPACT_ATOMS: atom_id res chain seq x y z
N MET A 1 -48.30 -20.49 34.27
CA MET A 1 -47.64 -21.05 33.07
C MET A 1 -46.50 -20.12 32.71
N PRO A 2 -45.27 -20.64 32.55
CA PRO A 2 -44.09 -19.83 32.29
C PRO A 2 -44.06 -19.43 30.82
N LYS A 3 -43.59 -18.22 30.53
CA LYS A 3 -43.03 -17.86 29.23
C LYS A 3 -41.67 -17.24 29.49
N ASP A 4 -40.77 -18.09 29.96
CA ASP A 4 -39.35 -17.90 29.69
C ASP A 4 -39.18 -18.17 28.20
N ASP A 5 -38.92 -17.12 27.43
CA ASP A 5 -37.97 -17.24 26.33
C ASP A 5 -37.26 -15.88 26.23
N PRO A 6 -35.99 -15.81 26.67
CA PRO A 6 -35.22 -14.57 26.62
C PRO A 6 -35.03 -14.18 25.16
N LEU A 7 -35.23 -12.89 24.88
CA LEU A 7 -34.85 -12.27 23.62
C LEU A 7 -33.43 -12.73 23.30
N GLN A 8 -33.33 -13.53 22.24
CA GLN A 8 -32.07 -14.02 21.70
C GLN A 8 -31.15 -12.82 21.58
N GLU A 9 -30.09 -12.83 22.39
CA GLU A 9 -28.90 -12.07 22.12
C GLU A 9 -28.51 -12.45 20.70
N HIS A 10 -28.76 -11.55 19.75
CA HIS A 10 -28.17 -11.65 18.44
C HIS A 10 -26.68 -11.50 18.66
N GLU A 11 -26.04 -12.63 18.94
CA GLU A 11 -24.62 -12.87 18.86
C GLU A 11 -24.20 -12.30 17.51
N ALA A 12 -23.64 -11.09 17.53
CA ALA A 12 -23.18 -10.38 16.35
C ALA A 12 -22.07 -11.24 15.74
N THR A 13 -22.48 -12.12 14.84
CA THR A 13 -21.69 -13.21 14.30
C THR A 13 -20.73 -12.60 13.30
N THR A 14 -19.51 -12.27 13.71
CA THR A 14 -18.30 -12.23 12.86
C THR A 14 -18.45 -11.49 11.52
N ALA A 15 -19.35 -10.51 11.43
CA ALA A 15 -19.71 -9.78 10.21
C ALA A 15 -19.41 -8.28 10.32
N ASP A 16 -18.83 -7.86 11.45
CA ASP A 16 -18.39 -6.49 11.71
C ASP A 16 -16.95 -6.22 11.24
N ILE A 17 -16.43 -7.04 10.33
CA ILE A 17 -15.20 -6.73 9.60
C ILE A 17 -15.59 -5.93 8.35
N HIS A 18 -16.12 -4.73 8.56
CA HIS A 18 -16.02 -3.68 7.55
C HIS A 18 -14.55 -3.22 7.48
N ALA A 19 -13.64 -4.13 7.07
CA ALA A 19 -12.29 -3.76 6.72
C ALA A 19 -12.39 -2.85 5.49
N ASN A 20 -12.20 -1.55 5.71
CA ASN A 20 -12.07 -0.57 4.65
C ASN A 20 -11.04 -1.10 3.64
N PRO A 21 -11.41 -1.38 2.37
CA PRO A 21 -10.48 -1.92 1.38
C PRO A 21 -9.23 -1.05 1.20
N ALA A 22 -9.35 0.26 1.41
CA ALA A 22 -8.21 1.16 1.38
C ALA A 22 -7.26 0.95 2.58
N GLN A 23 -7.79 0.61 3.76
CA GLN A 23 -6.97 0.29 4.94
C GLN A 23 -6.25 -1.04 4.77
N LEU A 24 -6.97 -2.09 4.35
CA LEU A 24 -6.36 -3.40 4.06
C LEU A 24 -5.20 -3.26 3.08
N ARG A 25 -5.44 -2.52 1.99
CA ARG A 25 -4.44 -2.22 0.98
C ARG A 25 -3.23 -1.48 1.55
N PHE A 26 -3.47 -0.47 2.38
CA PHE A 26 -2.40 0.27 3.03
C PHE A 26 -1.53 -0.64 3.90
N ASP A 27 -2.18 -1.50 4.69
CA ASP A 27 -1.49 -2.46 5.57
C ASP A 27 -0.64 -3.46 4.76
N LEU A 28 -1.13 -3.91 3.61
CA LEU A 28 -0.38 -4.79 2.70
C LEU A 28 0.87 -4.12 2.14
N TRP A 29 0.76 -2.88 1.67
CA TRP A 29 1.94 -2.13 1.18
C TRP A 29 2.95 -1.84 2.29
N SER A 30 2.49 -1.50 3.49
CA SER A 30 3.36 -1.32 4.66
C SER A 30 4.08 -2.62 5.03
N ARG A 31 3.39 -3.77 4.98
CA ARG A 31 3.98 -5.09 5.21
C ARG A 31 5.05 -5.44 4.17
N ILE A 32 4.78 -5.16 2.89
CA ILE A 32 5.75 -5.34 1.80
C ILE A 32 7.00 -4.51 2.07
N ARG A 33 6.85 -3.22 2.41
CA ARG A 33 7.98 -2.35 2.74
C ARG A 33 8.79 -2.86 3.92
N GLN A 34 8.14 -3.22 5.03
CA GLN A 34 8.83 -3.69 6.23
C GLN A 34 9.64 -4.96 5.97
N THR A 35 9.07 -5.90 5.21
CA THR A 35 9.74 -7.15 4.85
C THR A 35 10.89 -6.89 3.86
N ALA A 36 10.70 -6.01 2.88
CA ALA A 36 11.74 -5.62 1.94
C ALA A 36 12.92 -4.94 2.63
N TYR A 37 12.66 -4.09 3.62
CA TYR A 37 13.70 -3.49 4.46
C TYR A 37 14.51 -4.56 5.20
N ARG A 38 13.83 -5.49 5.89
CA ARG A 38 14.51 -6.61 6.58
C ARG A 38 15.38 -7.43 5.64
N LEU A 39 14.86 -7.73 4.45
CA LEU A 39 15.58 -8.47 3.41
C LEU A 39 16.82 -7.72 2.90
N ALA A 40 16.75 -6.39 2.77
CA ALA A 40 17.88 -5.56 2.35
C ALA A 40 18.93 -5.36 3.45
N SER A 41 18.50 -5.20 4.71
CA SER A 41 19.38 -5.02 5.87
C SER A 41 20.05 -6.32 6.30
N GLY A 42 19.52 -7.48 5.88
CA GLY A 42 19.96 -8.79 6.39
C GLY A 42 19.50 -9.04 7.83
N ASP A 43 18.52 -8.28 8.31
CA ASP A 43 18.08 -8.31 9.70
C ASP A 43 16.86 -9.23 9.90
N GLY A 44 17.01 -10.16 10.84
CA GLY A 44 15.89 -10.79 11.53
C GLY A 44 15.13 -11.87 10.75
N GLY A 45 15.73 -12.60 9.80
CA GLY A 45 15.09 -13.78 9.22
C GLY A 45 15.88 -14.43 8.09
N ASP A 46 15.46 -15.64 7.70
CA ASP A 46 15.96 -16.29 6.48
C ASP A 46 15.50 -15.50 5.24
N PRO A 47 16.40 -15.10 4.33
CA PRO A 47 16.05 -14.44 3.07
C PRO A 47 14.98 -15.18 2.26
N ALA A 48 14.93 -16.51 2.31
CA ALA A 48 13.91 -17.30 1.60
C ALA A 48 12.51 -17.08 2.20
N GLU A 49 12.39 -17.08 3.53
CA GLU A 49 11.14 -16.81 4.25
C GLU A 49 10.65 -15.38 4.00
N LEU A 50 11.55 -14.40 4.10
CA LEU A 50 11.23 -12.99 3.85
C LEU A 50 10.78 -12.78 2.39
N THR A 51 11.44 -13.44 1.44
CA THR A 51 11.03 -13.44 0.02
C THR A 51 9.62 -14.00 -0.15
N GLN A 52 9.31 -15.11 0.52
CA GLN A 52 7.98 -15.72 0.44
C GLN A 52 6.89 -14.80 1.03
N ILE A 53 7.16 -14.15 2.17
CA ILE A 53 6.24 -13.18 2.77
C ILE A 53 5.90 -12.04 1.79
N ILE A 54 6.89 -11.52 1.05
CA ILE A 54 6.65 -10.49 0.05
C ILE A 54 5.81 -11.04 -1.12
N ARG A 55 6.09 -12.27 -1.58
CA ARG A 55 5.30 -12.91 -2.66
C ARG A 55 3.84 -13.07 -2.27
N ASP A 56 3.58 -13.55 -1.06
CA ASP A 56 2.22 -13.76 -0.56
C ASP A 56 1.47 -12.42 -0.46
N ALA A 57 2.12 -11.38 0.06
CA ALA A 57 1.53 -10.04 0.14
C ALA A 57 1.27 -9.43 -1.24
N LEU A 58 2.14 -9.69 -2.23
CA LEU A 58 1.92 -9.25 -3.62
C LEU A 58 0.71 -9.95 -4.25
N ILE A 59 0.55 -11.25 -4.02
CA ILE A 59 -0.63 -12.01 -4.48
C ILE A 59 -1.91 -11.44 -3.86
N GLU A 60 -1.85 -11.05 -2.59
CA GLU A 60 -2.99 -10.50 -1.87
C GLU A 60 -3.35 -9.07 -2.34
N VAL A 61 -2.36 -8.23 -2.64
CA VAL A 61 -2.60 -6.82 -3.05
C VAL A 61 -2.98 -6.68 -4.52
N GLU A 62 -2.51 -7.57 -5.40
CA GLU A 62 -2.67 -7.49 -6.85
C GLU A 62 -4.13 -7.31 -7.33
N PRO A 63 -5.14 -8.04 -6.79
CA PRO A 63 -6.53 -7.86 -7.18
C PRO A 63 -7.06 -6.46 -6.87
N TRP A 64 -6.57 -5.84 -5.80
CA TRP A 64 -6.99 -4.51 -5.37
C TRP A 64 -6.39 -3.43 -6.25
N GLU A 65 -5.11 -3.56 -6.64
CA GLU A 65 -4.40 -2.53 -7.43
C GLU A 65 -5.04 -2.26 -8.79
N ARG A 66 -5.90 -3.14 -9.29
CA ARG A 66 -6.70 -2.90 -10.52
C ARG A 66 -7.71 -1.77 -10.36
N TYR A 67 -8.08 -1.42 -9.14
CA TYR A 67 -9.07 -0.39 -8.82
C TYR A 67 -8.45 0.93 -8.35
N PHE A 68 -7.13 1.00 -8.18
CA PHE A 68 -6.43 2.18 -7.69
C PHE A 68 -5.47 2.72 -8.75
N ALA A 69 -5.36 4.05 -8.82
CA ALA A 69 -4.47 4.70 -9.78
C ALA A 69 -2.99 4.63 -9.38
N PHE A 70 -2.70 4.46 -8.07
CA PHE A 70 -1.34 4.40 -7.53
C PHE A 70 -1.31 3.57 -6.24
N PRO A 71 -0.35 2.64 -6.01
CA PRO A 71 0.77 2.32 -6.90
C PRO A 71 0.38 1.67 -8.23
N GLY A 72 -0.75 0.97 -8.26
CA GLY A 72 -1.31 0.34 -9.44
C GLY A 72 -0.60 -0.97 -9.83
N PRO A 73 -1.12 -1.67 -10.85
CA PRO A 73 -0.63 -3.00 -11.24
C PRO A 73 0.82 -2.96 -11.76
N ALA A 74 1.24 -1.85 -12.38
CA ALA A 74 2.61 -1.69 -12.85
C ALA A 74 3.63 -1.69 -11.70
N ALA A 75 3.28 -1.12 -10.54
CA ALA A 75 4.15 -1.15 -9.38
C ALA A 75 4.32 -2.57 -8.83
N VAL A 76 3.23 -3.34 -8.73
CA VAL A 76 3.28 -4.76 -8.32
C VAL A 76 4.27 -5.54 -9.18
N GLU A 77 4.22 -5.34 -10.51
CA GLU A 77 5.10 -6.04 -11.43
C GLU A 77 6.58 -5.61 -11.26
N ARG A 78 6.87 -4.32 -11.08
CA ARG A 78 8.24 -3.87 -10.81
C ARG A 78 8.80 -4.46 -9.51
N ILE A 79 7.99 -4.51 -8.44
CA ILE A 79 8.41 -5.13 -7.18
C ILE A 79 8.67 -6.63 -7.37
N ARG A 80 7.82 -7.34 -8.13
CA ARG A 80 8.01 -8.75 -8.47
C ARG A 80 9.33 -8.98 -9.21
N LEU A 81 9.63 -8.17 -10.23
CA LEU A 81 10.87 -8.26 -11.00
C LEU A 81 12.13 -8.02 -10.13
N ARG A 82 12.09 -7.05 -9.21
CA ARG A 82 13.21 -6.81 -8.28
C ARG A 82 13.42 -7.94 -7.29
N LEU A 83 12.33 -8.53 -6.81
CA LEU A 83 12.38 -9.68 -5.93
C LEU A 83 13.01 -10.89 -6.64
N GLU A 84 12.69 -11.09 -7.92
CA GLU A 84 13.26 -12.15 -8.76
C GLU A 84 14.73 -11.91 -9.10
N SER A 85 15.12 -10.66 -9.37
CA SER A 85 16.51 -10.29 -9.60
C SER A 85 17.36 -10.27 -8.33
N LYS A 86 16.75 -10.50 -7.16
CA LYS A 86 17.38 -10.41 -5.82
C LYS A 86 18.04 -9.05 -5.55
N ASP A 87 17.55 -8.00 -6.19
CA ASP A 87 18.02 -6.63 -5.97
C ASP A 87 17.30 -6.04 -4.75
N TYR A 88 17.66 -6.54 -3.56
CA TYR A 88 16.97 -6.22 -2.32
C TYR A 88 17.15 -4.76 -1.90
N ALA A 89 18.30 -4.15 -2.23
CA ALA A 89 18.53 -2.73 -1.99
C ALA A 89 17.54 -1.87 -2.77
N ALA A 90 17.39 -2.12 -4.08
CA ALA A 90 16.44 -1.36 -4.89
C ALA A 90 14.98 -1.70 -4.56
N LEU A 91 14.69 -2.96 -4.18
CA LEU A 91 13.38 -3.38 -3.68
C LEU A 91 12.98 -2.59 -2.44
N SER A 92 13.86 -2.48 -1.44
CA SER A 92 13.60 -1.70 -0.22
C SER A 92 13.39 -0.23 -0.54
N ALA A 93 14.24 0.37 -1.36
CA ALA A 93 14.14 1.78 -1.72
C ALA A 93 12.83 2.09 -2.47
N GLU A 94 12.42 1.22 -3.40
CA GLU A 94 11.18 1.43 -4.15
C GLU A 94 9.94 1.24 -3.26
N THR A 95 9.91 0.20 -2.43
CA THR A 95 8.77 -0.06 -1.53
C THR A 95 8.62 1.02 -0.46
N GLU A 96 9.73 1.58 0.05
CA GLU A 96 9.70 2.75 0.95
C GLU A 96 9.12 3.98 0.27
N ARG A 97 9.54 4.25 -0.97
CA ARG A 97 9.01 5.37 -1.75
C ARG A 97 7.52 5.23 -2.02
N LEU A 98 7.05 4.03 -2.38
CA LEU A 98 5.65 3.75 -2.64
C LEU A 98 4.79 3.92 -1.39
N ASP A 99 5.19 3.30 -0.26
CA ASP A 99 4.49 3.38 1.03
C ASP A 99 4.35 4.84 1.50
N ARG A 100 5.43 5.62 1.37
CA ARG A 100 5.43 7.03 1.75
C ARG A 100 4.48 7.87 0.89
N LEU A 101 4.50 7.68 -0.43
CA LEU A 101 3.61 8.40 -1.34
C LEU A 101 2.15 8.00 -1.13
N LEU A 102 1.89 6.71 -0.92
CA LEU A 102 0.57 6.19 -0.64
C LEU A 102 0.01 6.78 0.67
N SER A 103 0.83 6.83 1.73
CA SER A 103 0.46 7.43 3.02
C SER A 103 0.12 8.90 2.90
N GLU A 104 0.88 9.65 2.11
CA GLU A 104 0.82 11.11 2.06
C GLU A 104 -0.21 11.64 1.08
N LEU A 105 -0.44 10.91 -0.02
CA LEU A 105 -1.19 11.41 -1.17
C LEU A 105 -2.29 10.45 -1.64
N GLY A 106 -2.31 9.21 -1.14
CA GLY A 106 -3.19 8.15 -1.65
C GLY A 106 -3.04 7.98 -3.16
N ASP A 107 -4.18 7.85 -3.84
CA ASP A 107 -4.23 7.76 -5.30
C ASP A 107 -3.82 9.05 -6.02
N GLY A 108 -3.78 10.19 -5.33
CA GLY A 108 -3.28 11.45 -5.88
C GLY A 108 -1.82 11.37 -6.33
N ALA A 109 -1.03 10.43 -5.78
CA ALA A 109 0.33 10.16 -6.20
C ALA A 109 0.44 9.70 -7.67
N ALA A 110 -0.63 9.18 -8.28
CA ALA A 110 -0.65 8.83 -9.70
C ALA A 110 -0.35 10.04 -10.60
N SER A 111 -0.73 11.25 -10.17
CA SER A 111 -0.43 12.49 -10.91
C SER A 111 1.06 12.85 -10.95
N LEU A 112 1.88 12.14 -10.18
CA LEU A 112 3.33 12.30 -10.12
C LEU A 112 4.07 11.16 -10.84
N ALA A 113 3.35 10.20 -11.45
CA ALA A 113 3.95 9.01 -12.04
C ALA A 113 5.10 9.31 -13.00
N GLU A 114 4.95 10.32 -13.88
CA GLU A 114 6.03 10.74 -14.77
C GLU A 114 7.28 11.20 -14.00
N ALA A 115 7.11 11.95 -12.91
CA ALA A 115 8.22 12.40 -12.08
C ALA A 115 8.81 11.28 -11.19
N LEU A 116 8.05 10.19 -10.98
CA LEU A 116 8.54 9.00 -10.30
C LEU A 116 9.59 8.27 -11.14
N ASP A 117 9.36 8.17 -12.45
CA ASP A 117 10.25 7.49 -13.40
C ASP A 117 11.60 8.20 -13.57
N PHE A 118 11.66 9.52 -13.37
CA PHE A 118 12.91 10.30 -13.45
C PHE A 118 13.72 10.39 -12.15
N GLY A 119 13.41 9.56 -11.15
CA GLY A 119 14.20 9.49 -9.91
C GLY A 119 14.11 10.73 -9.02
N GLY A 120 13.04 11.54 -9.15
CA GLY A 120 12.83 12.71 -8.29
C GLY A 120 12.77 12.33 -6.79
N ARG A 121 13.42 13.13 -5.93
CA ARG A 121 13.38 12.93 -4.48
C ARG A 121 11.93 12.95 -3.97
N THR A 122 11.55 11.96 -3.17
CA THR A 122 10.17 11.79 -2.67
C THR A 122 9.63 13.04 -1.97
N ASP A 123 10.47 13.74 -1.20
CA ASP A 123 10.09 14.99 -0.52
C ASP A 123 9.71 16.11 -1.49
N ASP A 124 10.45 16.24 -2.59
CA ASP A 124 10.21 17.27 -3.59
C ASP A 124 8.89 16.96 -4.33
N LEU A 125 8.61 15.68 -4.59
CA LEU A 125 7.35 15.23 -5.18
C LEU A 125 6.14 15.48 -4.28
N ILE A 126 6.25 15.18 -2.99
CA ILE A 126 5.18 15.45 -2.00
C ILE A 126 4.88 16.94 -1.93
N LYS A 127 5.92 17.79 -1.89
CA LYS A 127 5.74 19.26 -1.89
C LYS A 127 5.00 19.75 -3.13
N VAL A 128 5.42 19.29 -4.32
CA VAL A 128 4.76 19.67 -5.59
C VAL A 128 3.31 19.19 -5.61
N ALA A 129 3.04 17.97 -5.15
CA ALA A 129 1.69 17.42 -5.11
C ALA A 129 0.78 18.21 -4.17
N ARG A 130 1.23 18.53 -2.96
CA ARG A 130 0.49 19.34 -2.00
C ARG A 130 0.19 20.73 -2.55
N LEU A 131 1.16 21.36 -3.23
CA LEU A 131 0.96 22.65 -3.90
C LEU A 131 -0.12 22.54 -5.00
N ARG A 132 -0.02 21.55 -5.89
CA ARG A 132 -0.99 21.33 -6.98
C ARG A 132 -2.40 21.04 -6.47
N LEU A 133 -2.52 20.24 -5.39
CA LEU A 133 -3.80 19.98 -4.74
C LEU A 133 -4.39 21.26 -4.14
N HIS A 134 -3.57 22.09 -3.49
CA HIS A 134 -4.01 23.36 -2.92
C HIS A 134 -4.56 24.31 -4.00
N PHE A 135 -3.90 24.42 -5.15
CA PHE A 135 -4.36 25.26 -6.26
C PHE A 135 -5.62 24.74 -6.97
N ARG A 136 -5.89 23.43 -6.94
CA ARG A 136 -7.08 22.84 -7.57
C ARG A 136 -8.37 23.15 -6.81
N PHE A 137 -8.29 23.43 -5.51
CA PHE A 137 -9.45 23.83 -4.69
C PHE A 137 -9.78 25.33 -4.77
N SER A 138 -8.86 26.17 -5.24
CA SER A 138 -9.09 27.63 -5.33
C SER A 138 -9.81 28.09 -6.60
N PHE A 139 -10.11 27.20 -7.54
CA PHE A 139 -10.74 27.54 -8.83
C PHE A 139 -12.19 27.03 -9.00
N VAL A 140 -12.79 26.39 -7.99
CA VAL A 140 -14.20 25.93 -8.02
C VAL A 140 -15.10 26.84 -7.17
N THR A 141 -14.93 28.16 -7.32
CA THR A 141 -15.88 29.17 -6.81
C THR A 141 -15.94 30.35 -7.77
N ARG A 142 -16.62 30.18 -8.91
CA ARG A 142 -17.27 31.26 -9.65
C ARG A 142 -18.51 30.74 -10.35
#